data_AF-A0A9E2I8V0-F1
#
_entry.id   AF-A0A9E2I8V0-F1
#
_cell.length_a   1.000
_cell.length_b   1.000
_cell.length_c   1.000
_cell.angle_alpha   90.00
_cell.angle_beta   90.00
_cell.angle_gamma   90.00
#
_symmetry.space_group_name_H-M   'P 1'
#
loop_
_entity.id
_entity.type
_entity.pdbx_description
1 polymer ?
#
loop_
_entity_poly.entity_id
_entity_poly.type
_entity_poly.pdbx_seq_one_letter_code
_entity_poly.pdbx_strand_id
1 'polypeptide(L)'
;MDYEKLEYNGTRFYKKKGKYDNLDHLKDYDGQLFIIHGSFDRMILPEVSRNLFDALDLEDKKYLLIEGAGHDNLWSFSDFIRTLGDVL
;
A
#
# COMPACT_ATOMS: atom_id res chain seq x y z
N MET A 1 -12.37 -22.09 -2.51
CA MET A 1 -11.38 -21.77 -1.47
C MET A 1 -10.66 -20.51 -1.90
N ASP A 2 -10.62 -19.47 -1.06
CA ASP A 2 -10.06 -18.13 -1.38
C ASP A 2 -8.53 -18.10 -1.34
N TYR A 3 -7.87 -19.18 -1.76
CA TYR A 3 -6.42 -19.30 -1.71
C TYR A 3 -5.90 -19.65 -3.10
N GLU A 4 -4.89 -18.91 -3.55
CA GLU A 4 -4.04 -19.28 -4.66
C GLU A 4 -2.99 -20.28 -4.16
N LYS A 5 -2.94 -21.45 -4.79
CA LYS A 5 -1.95 -22.48 -4.49
C LYS A 5 -0.69 -22.20 -5.32
N LEU A 6 0.45 -22.11 -4.64
CA LEU A 6 1.77 -21.98 -5.25
C LEU A 6 2.61 -23.21 -4.91
N GLU A 7 3.40 -23.70 -5.85
CA GLU A 7 4.27 -24.87 -5.66
C GLU A 7 5.72 -24.51 -5.99
N TYR A 8 6.62 -24.73 -5.03
CA TYR A 8 8.04 -24.44 -5.18
C TYR A 8 8.87 -25.54 -4.52
N ASN A 9 9.73 -26.21 -5.29
CA ASN A 9 10.56 -27.34 -4.85
C ASN A 9 9.79 -28.42 -4.06
N GLY A 10 8.60 -28.79 -4.54
CA GLY A 10 7.73 -29.79 -3.90
C GLY A 10 7.01 -29.30 -2.63
N THR A 11 7.24 -28.04 -2.22
CA THR A 11 6.55 -27.41 -1.10
C THR A 11 5.33 -26.65 -1.59
N ARG A 12 4.20 -26.82 -0.91
CA ARG A 12 2.92 -26.16 -1.23
C ARG A 12 2.72 -24.95 -0.35
N PHE A 13 2.49 -23.81 -0.97
CA PHE A 13 2.10 -22.56 -0.32
C PHE A 13 0.66 -22.22 -0.69
N TYR A 14 -0.06 -21.59 0.24
CA TYR A 14 -1.41 -21.11 0.02
C TYR A 14 -1.44 -19.61 0.30
N LYS A 15 -1.53 -18.81 -0.75
CA LYS A 15 -1.68 -17.36 -0.65
C LYS A 15 -3.16 -17.04 -0.58
N LYS A 16 -3.61 -16.47 0.53
CA LYS A 16 -5.01 -15.99 0.63
C LYS A 16 -5.21 -14.89 -0.39
N LYS A 17 -6.18 -15.05 -1.30
CA LYS A 17 -6.68 -13.94 -2.12
C LYS A 17 -7.28 -12.91 -1.16
N GLY A 18 -6.79 -11.67 -1.23
CA GLY A 18 -7.23 -10.61 -0.34
C GLY A 18 -8.76 -10.47 -0.39
N LYS A 19 -9.41 -10.34 0.78
CA LYS A 19 -10.85 -10.05 0.88
C LYS A 19 -11.18 -8.57 0.66
N TYR A 20 -10.16 -7.73 0.58
CA TYR A 20 -10.26 -6.29 0.40
C TYR A 20 -9.51 -5.96 -0.88
N ASP A 21 -10.21 -5.92 -1.99
CA ASP A 21 -9.64 -5.40 -3.22
C ASP A 21 -9.87 -3.89 -3.22
N ASN A 22 -8.88 -3.15 -2.73
CA ASN A 22 -8.94 -1.70 -2.70
C ASN A 22 -9.13 -1.13 -4.12
N LEU A 23 -8.76 -1.86 -5.18
CA LEU A 23 -9.01 -1.44 -6.56
C LEU A 23 -10.50 -1.43 -6.87
N ASP A 24 -11.23 -2.49 -6.48
CA ASP A 24 -12.67 -2.57 -6.69
C ASP A 24 -13.42 -1.46 -5.93
N HIS A 25 -12.92 -1.08 -4.75
CA HIS A 25 -13.52 -0.02 -3.93
C HIS A 25 -13.22 1.40 -4.43
N LEU A 26 -12.07 1.59 -5.09
CA LEU A 26 -11.61 2.89 -5.57
C LEU A 26 -11.86 3.12 -7.06
N LYS A 27 -12.40 2.13 -7.79
CA LYS A 27 -12.61 2.20 -9.25
C LYS A 27 -13.45 3.40 -9.73
N ASP A 28 -14.38 3.88 -8.89
CA ASP A 28 -15.28 5.00 -9.18
C ASP A 28 -14.97 6.23 -8.31
N TYR A 29 -13.85 6.22 -7.57
CA TYR A 29 -13.42 7.35 -6.77
C TYR A 29 -12.81 8.42 -7.70
N ASP A 30 -13.21 9.67 -7.56
CA ASP A 30 -12.74 10.80 -8.39
C ASP A 30 -12.06 11.91 -7.57
N GLY A 31 -11.91 11.69 -6.26
CA GLY A 31 -11.24 12.61 -5.36
C GLY A 31 -9.72 12.48 -5.35
N GLN A 32 -9.08 13.28 -4.50
CA GLN A 32 -7.64 13.20 -4.27
C GLN A 32 -7.27 11.94 -3.48
N LEU A 33 -6.37 11.12 -4.02
CA LEU A 33 -5.79 9.99 -3.32
C LEU A 33 -4.39 10.35 -2.82
N PHE A 34 -4.14 10.17 -1.52
CA PHE A 34 -2.79 10.23 -0.99
C PHE A 34 -2.45 8.97 -0.20
N ILE A 35 -1.42 8.25 -0.65
CA ILE A 35 -0.91 7.04 -0.01
C ILE A 35 0.44 7.36 0.64
N ILE A 36 0.58 7.01 1.93
CA ILE A 36 1.83 7.12 2.68
C ILE A 36 2.20 5.71 3.19
N HIS A 37 3.45 5.30 3.00
CA HIS A 37 3.94 3.99 3.44
C HIS A 37 5.36 4.08 4.02
N GLY A 38 5.70 3.21 4.97
CA GLY A 38 7.06 3.16 5.54
C GLY A 38 7.94 2.13 4.83
N SER A 39 9.17 2.48 4.44
CA SER A 39 10.03 1.56 3.68
C SER A 39 10.47 0.31 4.45
N PHE A 40 10.39 0.33 5.78
CA PHE A 40 10.70 -0.78 6.68
C PHE A 40 9.45 -1.46 7.27
N ASP A 41 8.27 -1.23 6.68
CA ASP A 41 7.07 -1.97 7.06
C ASP A 41 7.22 -3.46 6.70
N ARG A 42 7.28 -4.31 7.73
CA ARG A 42 7.39 -5.77 7.61
C ARG A 42 6.05 -6.49 7.78
N MET A 43 4.99 -5.76 8.15
CA MET A 43 3.64 -6.31 8.29
C MET A 43 2.89 -6.19 6.96
N ILE A 44 3.01 -5.04 6.30
CA ILE A 44 2.51 -4.80 4.95
C ILE A 44 3.66 -4.26 4.12
N LEU A 45 4.18 -5.07 3.20
CA LEU A 45 5.35 -4.69 2.43
C LEU A 45 5.07 -3.43 1.58
N PRO A 46 6.05 -2.52 1.39
CA PRO A 46 5.89 -1.32 0.59
C PRO A 46 5.41 -1.57 -0.84
N GLU A 47 5.74 -2.73 -1.42
CA GLU A 47 5.28 -3.07 -2.78
C GLU A 47 3.75 -3.16 -2.86
N VAL A 48 3.06 -3.50 -1.76
CA VAL A 48 1.60 -3.60 -1.74
C VAL A 48 0.95 -2.24 -2.01
N SER A 49 1.40 -1.19 -1.32
CA SER A 49 0.86 0.16 -1.52
C SER A 49 1.32 0.78 -2.83
N ARG A 50 2.55 0.45 -3.28
CA ARG A 50 3.03 0.87 -4.60
C ARG A 50 2.18 0.29 -5.72
N ASN A 51 1.90 -1.02 -5.67
CA ASN A 51 1.06 -1.69 -6.66
C ASN A 51 -0.37 -1.12 -6.68
N LEU A 52 -0.93 -0.79 -5.51
CA LEU A 52 -2.23 -0.12 -5.43
C LEU A 52 -2.19 1.25 -6.11
N PHE A 53 -1.18 2.07 -5.80
CA PHE A 53 -1.01 3.39 -6.41
C PHE A 53 -0.88 3.32 -7.94
N ASP A 54 -0.08 2.38 -8.45
CA ASP A 54 0.17 2.23 -9.89
C ASP A 54 -1.05 1.71 -10.66
N ALA A 55 -1.86 0.86 -10.03
CA ALA A 55 -3.03 0.25 -10.66
C ALA A 55 -4.26 1.17 -10.72
N LEU A 56 -4.32 2.24 -9.93
CA LEU A 56 -5.45 3.19 -9.94
C LEU A 56 -5.27 4.26 -11.01
N ASP A 57 -6.28 4.48 -11.84
CA ASP A 57 -6.30 5.55 -12.85
C ASP A 57 -6.99 6.80 -12.28
N LEU A 58 -6.24 7.58 -11.48
CA LEU A 58 -6.70 8.82 -10.85
C LEU A 58 -5.81 9.98 -11.29
N GLU A 59 -6.41 11.12 -11.61
CA GLU A 59 -5.67 12.34 -12.00
C GLU A 59 -4.92 12.95 -10.80
N ASP A 60 -5.57 13.08 -9.65
CA ASP A 60 -4.97 13.63 -8.43
C ASP A 60 -4.61 12.52 -7.45
N LYS A 61 -3.48 11.84 -7.71
CA LYS A 61 -2.90 10.86 -6.80
C LYS A 61 -1.47 11.18 -6.41
N LYS A 62 -1.16 11.05 -5.13
CA LYS A 62 0.18 11.22 -4.55
C LYS A 62 0.62 9.97 -3.80
N TYR A 63 1.93 9.72 -3.81
CA TYR A 63 2.55 8.61 -3.09
C TYR A 63 3.77 9.12 -2.33
N LEU A 64 3.87 8.79 -1.05
CA LEU A 64 5.03 9.07 -0.22
C LEU A 64 5.53 7.79 0.42
N LEU A 65 6.78 7.44 0.13
CA LEU A 65 7.51 6.42 0.87
C LEU A 65 8.37 7.12 1.93
N ILE A 66 8.21 6.73 3.20
CA ILE A 66 8.96 7.28 4.31
C ILE A 66 10.12 6.35 4.62
N GLU A 67 11.33 6.81 4.32
CA GLU A 67 12.53 6.01 4.47
C GLU A 67 12.83 5.69 5.94
N GLY A 68 13.01 4.40 6.24
CA GLY A 68 13.30 3.89 7.58
C GLY A 68 12.08 3.72 8.49
N ALA A 69 10.88 4.18 8.09
CA ALA A 69 9.66 4.00 8.85
C ALA A 69 9.09 2.58 8.69
N GLY A 70 8.54 2.03 9.76
CA GLY A 70 7.77 0.78 9.78
C GLY A 70 6.26 1.03 9.76
N HIS A 71 5.49 0.01 10.15
CA HIS A 71 4.02 0.04 10.13
C HIS A 71 3.43 1.12 11.05
N ASP A 72 3.96 1.20 12.28
CA ASP A 72 3.35 1.93 13.39
C ASP A 72 4.22 3.10 13.88
N ASN A 73 4.98 3.76 13.00
CA ASN A 73 5.82 4.88 13.42
C ASN A 73 5.97 6.01 12.40
N LEU A 74 5.13 6.06 11.37
CA LEU A 74 5.21 7.09 10.31
C LEU A 74 5.27 8.52 10.87
N TRP A 75 4.46 8.81 11.90
CA TRP A 75 4.39 10.13 12.55
C TRP A 75 5.67 10.59 13.25
N SER A 76 6.62 9.68 13.48
CA SER A 76 7.90 10.00 14.10
C SER A 76 8.93 10.58 13.11
N PHE A 77 8.59 10.63 11.82
CA PHE A 77 9.46 11.12 10.76
C PHE A 77 9.04 12.52 10.31
N SER A 78 10.01 13.40 10.10
CA SER A 78 9.77 14.77 9.63
C SER A 78 9.05 14.82 8.29
N ASP A 79 9.34 13.87 7.41
CA ASP A 79 8.75 13.80 6.08
C ASP A 79 7.24 13.56 6.15
N PHE A 80 6.79 12.75 7.11
CA PHE A 80 5.36 12.56 7.38
C PHE A 80 4.70 13.88 7.77
N ILE A 81 5.26 14.57 8.77
CA ILE A 81 4.69 15.81 9.33
C ILE A 81 4.66 16.91 8.27
N ARG A 82 5.74 17.07 7.51
CA ARG A 82 5.82 18.07 6.45
C ARG A 82 4.76 17.81 5.38
N THR A 83 4.70 16.58 4.86
CA THR A 83 3.79 16.29 3.76
C THR A 83 2.33 16.31 4.19
N LEU A 84 1.99 15.94 5.43
CA LEU A 84 0.62 16.13 5.93
C LEU A 84 0.19 17.60 5.94
N GLY A 85 1.10 18.52 6.28
CA GLY A 85 0.82 19.96 6.24
C GLY A 85 0.66 20.53 4.82
N ASP A 86 1.15 19.84 3.79
CA ASP A 86 1.02 20.27 2.38
C ASP A 86 -0.28 19.76 1.72
N VAL A 87 -0.97 18.81 2.35
CA VAL A 87 -2.13 18.09 1.77
C VAL A 87 -3.43 18.36 2.53
N LEU A 88 -3.35 18.96 3.73
CA LEU A 88 -4.48 19.44 4.54
C LEU A 88 -4.57 20.96 4.52
#